data_AF-A0A353J5W7-F1
#
_entry.id   AF-A0A353J5W7-F1
#
_cell.length_a   1.000
_cell.length_b   1.000
_cell.length_c   1.000
_cell.angle_alpha   90.00
_cell.angle_beta   90.00
_cell.angle_gamma   90.00
#
_symmetry.space_group_name_H-M   'P 1'
#
loop_
_entity.id
_entity.type
_entity.pdbx_description
1 polymer ?
#
loop_
_entity_poly.entity_id
_entity_poly.type
_entity_poly.pdbx_seq_one_letter_code
_entity_poly.pdbx_strand_id
1 'polypeptide(L)'
;MKKKILGIFVVLAFIPGVAKAHCPLCTIGAGALAVGAAYIGISTAAVGVFIGAFALALGLWIARLVKKQYIPYQQPILVALIFISTVVPIMPLIREYRSINVYLSGEYGSLLNRTYMFNLFVIGVLIGAGILYVSPFVSAWIKKQRKGRLIPYQGITITFILLASVSFLIQFGL
;
A
#
# COMPACT_ATOMS: atom_id res chain seq x y z
N MET A 1 -24.42 -15.46 20.17
CA MET A 1 -23.12 -14.77 20.34
C MET A 1 -22.59 -14.08 19.07
N LYS A 2 -22.96 -14.51 17.85
CA LYS A 2 -22.53 -13.87 16.57
C LYS A 2 -22.99 -12.40 16.38
N LYS A 3 -24.17 -12.02 16.90
CA LYS A 3 -24.75 -10.67 16.69
C LYS A 3 -24.06 -9.55 17.49
N LYS A 4 -23.48 -9.85 18.67
CA LYS A 4 -22.75 -8.85 19.48
C LYS A 4 -21.36 -8.52 18.90
N ILE A 5 -20.71 -9.49 18.25
CA ILE A 5 -19.41 -9.29 17.58
C ILE A 5 -19.57 -8.42 16.33
N LEU A 6 -20.66 -8.61 15.57
CA LEU A 6 -21.00 -7.75 14.42
C LEU A 6 -21.27 -6.29 14.85
N GLY A 7 -21.97 -6.10 15.98
CA GLY A 7 -22.25 -4.76 16.51
C GLY A 7 -20.98 -3.99 16.90
N ILE A 8 -19.98 -4.66 17.47
CA ILE A 8 -18.69 -4.05 17.84
C ILE A 8 -17.89 -3.59 16.61
N PHE A 9 -17.92 -4.36 15.52
CA PHE A 9 -17.27 -3.95 14.26
C PHE A 9 -17.92 -2.72 13.63
N VAL A 10 -19.25 -2.61 13.71
CA VAL A 10 -19.99 -1.45 13.17
C VAL A 10 -19.77 -0.19 14.02
N VAL A 11 -19.64 -0.33 15.35
CA VAL A 11 -19.40 0.79 16.26
C VAL A 11 -17.95 1.32 16.16
N LEU A 12 -16.96 0.47 15.91
CA LEU A 12 -15.58 0.92 15.65
C LEU A 12 -15.42 1.62 14.29
N ALA A 13 -16.30 1.35 13.32
CA ALA A 13 -16.30 2.04 12.03
C ALA A 13 -16.82 3.49 12.12
N PHE A 14 -17.48 3.87 13.21
CA PHE A 14 -18.28 5.10 13.31
C PHE A 14 -17.70 6.20 14.21
N ILE A 15 -16.46 6.09 14.70
CA ILE A 15 -15.85 7.15 15.52
C ILE A 15 -15.19 8.18 14.59
N PRO A 16 -15.78 9.39 14.38
CA PRO A 16 -15.24 10.39 13.48
C PRO A 16 -14.26 11.27 14.27
N GLY A 17 -13.10 10.71 14.59
CA GLY A 17 -11.98 11.47 15.14
C GLY A 17 -11.00 11.75 14.03
N VAL A 18 -11.21 12.83 13.25
CA VAL A 18 -10.24 13.44 12.32
C VAL A 18 -9.23 12.43 11.77
N ALA A 19 -9.70 11.61 10.82
CA ALA A 19 -8.90 10.55 10.20
C ALA A 19 -7.68 11.16 9.50
N LYS A 20 -6.58 11.31 10.23
CA LYS A 20 -5.26 11.57 9.66
C LYS A 20 -4.96 10.41 8.71
N ALA A 21 -4.36 10.68 7.56
CA ALA A 21 -4.14 9.76 6.42
C ALA A 21 -3.33 8.45 6.70
N HIS A 22 -3.14 8.08 7.96
CA HIS A 22 -2.46 6.87 8.42
C HIS A 22 -3.32 6.22 9.51
N CYS A 23 -4.58 6.02 9.17
CA CYS A 23 -5.63 5.55 10.08
C CYS A 23 -5.74 4.02 10.03
N PRO A 24 -6.07 3.36 11.16
CA PRO A 24 -6.29 1.92 11.23
C PRO A 24 -7.29 1.43 10.19
N LEU A 25 -8.25 2.28 9.82
CA LEU A 25 -9.24 1.98 8.77
C LEU A 25 -8.61 1.77 7.39
N CYS A 26 -7.57 2.52 7.02
CA CYS A 26 -6.85 2.33 5.75
C CYS A 26 -6.07 1.02 5.76
N THR A 27 -5.44 0.69 6.88
CA THR A 27 -4.73 -0.58 7.06
C THR A 27 -5.70 -1.75 6.94
N ILE A 28 -6.83 -1.70 7.64
CA ILE A 28 -7.86 -2.75 7.55
C ILE A 28 -8.41 -2.86 6.13
N GLY A 29 -8.74 -1.74 5.48
CA GLY A 29 -9.30 -1.75 4.14
C GLY A 29 -8.31 -2.20 3.07
N ALA A 30 -7.05 -1.75 3.12
CA ALA A 30 -6.01 -2.20 2.19
C ALA A 30 -5.69 -3.69 2.37
N GLY A 31 -5.65 -4.17 3.63
CA GLY A 31 -5.46 -5.59 3.93
C GLY A 31 -6.63 -6.44 3.43
N ALA A 32 -7.86 -6.02 3.67
CA ALA A 32 -9.06 -6.71 3.20
C ALA A 32 -9.11 -6.77 1.66
N LEU A 33 -8.79 -5.67 0.98
CA LEU A 33 -8.72 -5.63 -0.48
C LEU A 33 -7.57 -6.48 -1.03
N ALA A 34 -6.40 -6.50 -0.38
CA ALA A 34 -5.29 -7.36 -0.79
C ALA A 34 -5.66 -8.85 -0.74
N VAL A 35 -6.26 -9.29 0.37
CA VAL A 35 -6.71 -10.68 0.54
C VAL A 35 -7.84 -11.01 -0.43
N GLY A 36 -8.81 -10.11 -0.58
CA GLY A 36 -9.90 -10.29 -1.54
C GLY A 36 -9.40 -10.38 -2.98
N ALA A 37 -8.46 -9.52 -3.37
CA ALA A 37 -7.83 -9.54 -4.69
C ALA A 37 -7.07 -10.84 -4.95
N ALA A 38 -6.30 -11.31 -3.96
CA ALA A 38 -5.59 -12.58 -4.07
C ALA A 38 -6.56 -13.78 -4.20
N TYR A 39 -7.68 -13.77 -3.47
CA TYR A 39 -8.69 -14.84 -3.55
C TYR A 39 -9.41 -14.89 -4.90
N ILE A 40 -9.63 -13.72 -5.52
CA ILE A 40 -10.29 -13.61 -6.84
C ILE A 40 -9.31 -13.93 -8.00
N GLY A 41 -8.01 -14.12 -7.71
CA GLY A 41 -7.00 -14.45 -8.71
C GLY A 41 -6.53 -13.24 -9.52
N ILE A 42 -6.57 -12.04 -8.94
CA ILE A 42 -6.01 -10.82 -9.53
C ILE A 42 -4.48 -10.95 -9.65
N SER A 43 -3.87 -10.28 -10.63
CA SER A 43 -2.42 -10.29 -10.85
C SER A 43 -1.62 -9.96 -9.59
N THR A 44 -0.47 -10.62 -9.42
CA THR A 44 0.39 -10.43 -8.24
C THR A 44 0.92 -9.01 -8.09
N ALA A 45 1.07 -8.28 -9.20
CA ALA A 45 1.44 -6.87 -9.20
C ALA A 45 0.35 -6.01 -8.54
N ALA A 46 -0.92 -6.18 -8.92
CA ALA A 46 -2.04 -5.44 -8.34
C ALA A 46 -2.28 -5.83 -6.87
N VAL A 47 -2.15 -7.11 -6.52
CA VAL A 47 -2.14 -7.54 -5.10
C VAL A 47 -0.98 -6.87 -4.34
N GLY A 48 0.21 -6.82 -4.94
CA GLY A 48 1.38 -6.13 -4.40
C GLY A 48 1.11 -4.66 -4.09
N VAL A 49 0.38 -3.93 -4.96
CA VAL A 49 -0.02 -2.53 -4.72
C VAL A 49 -0.82 -2.39 -3.42
N PHE A 50 -1.80 -3.26 -3.19
CA PHE A 50 -2.57 -3.20 -1.95
C PHE A 50 -1.73 -3.60 -0.72
N ILE A 51 -0.83 -4.58 -0.84
CA ILE A 51 0.05 -5.01 0.24
C ILE A 51 1.10 -3.94 0.60
N GLY A 52 1.62 -3.23 -0.40
CA GLY A 52 2.53 -2.09 -0.18
C GLY A 52 1.86 -0.94 0.54
N ALA A 53 0.64 -0.59 0.11
CA ALA A 53 -0.17 0.41 0.81
C ALA A 53 -0.50 -0.06 2.25
N PHE A 54 -0.88 -1.32 2.44
CA PHE A 54 -1.13 -1.91 3.75
C PHE A 54 0.09 -1.79 4.68
N ALA A 55 1.26 -2.23 4.21
CA ALA A 55 2.49 -2.25 5.00
C ALA A 55 2.93 -0.82 5.40
N LEU A 56 2.83 0.15 4.48
CA LEU A 56 3.19 1.53 4.78
C LEU A 56 2.16 2.19 5.73
N ALA A 57 0.87 1.93 5.55
CA ALA A 57 -0.17 2.42 6.45
C ALA A 57 0.03 1.88 7.87
N LEU A 58 0.32 0.58 7.99
CA LEU A 58 0.62 -0.09 9.25
C LEU A 58 1.87 0.50 9.93
N GLY A 59 2.97 0.66 9.18
CA GLY A 59 4.20 1.26 9.68
C GLY A 59 3.97 2.67 10.22
N LEU A 60 3.26 3.52 9.47
CA LEU A 60 2.98 4.90 9.87
C LEU A 60 2.00 5.01 11.03
N TRP A 61 1.08 4.05 11.17
CA TRP A 61 0.18 3.98 12.32
C TRP A 61 0.93 3.57 13.59
N ILE A 62 1.68 2.46 13.55
CA ILE A 62 2.42 1.94 14.71
C ILE A 62 3.52 2.92 15.14
N ALA A 63 4.25 3.54 14.20
CA ALA A 63 5.30 4.50 14.53
C ALA A 63 4.78 5.73 15.31
N ARG A 64 3.49 6.04 15.23
CA ARG A 64 2.85 7.10 16.05
C ARG A 64 2.40 6.65 17.42
N LEU A 65 2.15 5.36 17.61
CA LEU A 65 1.84 4.82 18.94
C LEU A 65 3.06 4.93 19.87
N VAL A 66 4.27 4.90 19.30
CA VAL A 66 5.53 5.14 20.01
C VAL A 66 5.71 6.64 20.25
N LYS A 67 5.26 7.13 21.41
CA LYS A 67 5.37 8.55 21.80
C LYS A 67 6.76 8.97 22.27
N LYS A 68 7.56 8.04 22.82
CA LYS A 68 8.91 8.33 23.30
C LYS A 68 9.93 8.14 22.19
N GLN A 69 10.62 9.23 21.85
CA GLN A 69 11.76 9.20 20.93
C GLN A 69 13.05 9.28 21.74
N TYR A 70 13.86 8.24 21.64
CA TYR A 70 15.17 8.14 22.29
C TYR A 70 16.31 8.44 21.30
N ILE A 71 16.07 8.34 19.99
CA ILE A 71 17.08 8.44 18.92
C ILE A 71 16.56 9.39 17.83
N PRO A 72 17.40 10.21 17.19
CA PRO A 72 17.01 10.96 16.00
C PRO A 72 16.54 10.01 14.88
N TYR A 73 15.52 10.39 14.12
CA TYR A 73 14.93 9.59 13.03
C TYR A 73 14.30 8.24 13.45
N GLN A 74 13.97 8.04 14.72
CA GLN A 74 13.36 6.78 15.19
C GLN A 74 12.04 6.44 14.48
N GLN A 75 11.20 7.42 14.13
CA GLN A 75 9.94 7.17 13.43
C GLN A 75 10.11 6.58 12.02
N PRO A 76 10.85 7.20 11.08
CA PRO A 76 11.04 6.62 9.75
C PRO A 76 11.77 5.27 9.81
N ILE A 77 12.70 5.06 10.76
CA ILE A 77 13.35 3.76 10.98
C ILE A 77 12.32 2.70 11.37
N LEU A 78 11.43 3.00 12.33
CA LEU A 78 10.36 2.10 12.72
C LEU A 78 9.41 1.79 11.56
N VAL A 79 9.03 2.80 10.77
CA VAL A 79 8.18 2.60 9.58
C VAL A 79 8.86 1.66 8.59
N ALA A 80 10.14 1.89 8.27
CA ALA A 80 10.89 1.04 7.35
C ALA A 80 11.02 -0.39 7.88
N LEU A 81 11.30 -0.56 9.17
CA LEU A 81 11.42 -1.88 9.81
C LEU A 81 10.09 -2.63 9.75
N ILE A 82 8.97 -1.98 10.08
CA ILE A 82 7.63 -2.59 10.00
C ILE A 82 7.27 -2.92 8.55
N PHE A 83 7.60 -2.03 7.61
CA PHE A 83 7.35 -2.25 6.19
C PHE A 83 8.09 -3.50 5.69
N ILE A 84 9.40 -3.59 5.94
CA ILE A 84 10.22 -4.74 5.57
C ILE A 84 9.73 -6.01 6.28
N SER A 85 9.45 -5.93 7.58
CA SER A 85 8.93 -7.04 8.37
C SER A 85 7.54 -7.51 7.92
N THR A 86 6.78 -6.69 7.19
CA THR A 86 5.47 -7.07 6.65
C THR A 86 5.63 -7.66 5.25
N VAL A 87 6.45 -7.03 4.39
CA VAL A 87 6.61 -7.42 2.99
C VAL A 87 7.42 -8.70 2.84
N VAL A 88 8.53 -8.85 3.59
CA VAL A 88 9.45 -9.98 3.44
C VAL A 88 8.79 -11.33 3.76
N PRO A 89 8.00 -11.49 4.84
CA PRO A 89 7.31 -12.75 5.13
C PRO A 89 6.20 -13.09 4.13
N ILE A 90 5.60 -12.09 3.49
CA ILE A 90 4.53 -12.27 2.50
C ILE A 90 5.11 -12.62 1.12
N MET A 91 6.31 -12.13 0.82
CA MET A 91 7.00 -12.36 -0.45
C MET A 91 7.04 -13.84 -0.90
N PRO A 92 7.36 -14.85 -0.06
CA PRO A 92 7.33 -16.25 -0.49
C PRO A 92 5.95 -16.78 -0.88
N LEU A 93 4.87 -16.16 -0.41
CA LEU A 93 3.50 -16.62 -0.66
C LEU A 93 2.95 -16.15 -2.03
N ILE A 94 3.50 -15.07 -2.59
CA ILE A 94 2.98 -14.37 -3.79
C ILE A 94 4.13 -14.14 -4.80
N ARG A 95 4.93 -15.18 -5.07
CA ARG A 95 6.06 -15.09 -6.01
C ARG A 95 5.61 -15.29 -7.44
N GLU A 96 5.53 -14.20 -8.20
CA GLU A 96 5.45 -14.24 -9.66
C GLU A 96 6.63 -13.43 -10.22
N TYR A 97 7.53 -14.13 -10.91
CA TYR A 97 8.69 -13.53 -11.56
C TYR A 97 8.42 -13.41 -13.05
N ARG A 98 8.62 -12.23 -13.63
CA ARG A 98 8.72 -12.08 -15.08
C ARG A 98 10.16 -11.75 -15.47
N SER A 99 10.64 -12.46 -16.47
CA SER A 99 11.93 -12.22 -17.10
C SER A 99 11.74 -11.20 -18.22
N ILE A 100 12.54 -10.13 -18.20
CA ILE A 100 12.71 -9.25 -19.34
C ILE A 100 14.09 -9.53 -19.91
N ASN A 101 14.13 -9.96 -21.17
CA ASN A 101 15.38 -10.17 -21.88
C ASN A 101 15.77 -8.87 -22.58
N VAL A 102 16.90 -8.30 -22.18
CA VAL A 102 17.49 -7.14 -22.85
C VAL A 102 18.58 -7.66 -23.77
N TYR A 103 18.37 -7.57 -25.08
CA TYR A 103 19.33 -7.97 -26.13
C TYR A 103 19.86 -6.73 -26.85
N LEU A 104 20.47 -5.79 -26.12
CA LEU A 104 20.87 -4.52 -26.71
C LEU A 104 22.23 -4.62 -27.43
N SER A 105 23.26 -5.17 -26.77
CA SER A 105 24.56 -5.48 -27.39
C SER A 105 25.49 -6.26 -26.43
N GLY A 106 26.39 -7.10 -26.94
CA GLY A 106 27.46 -7.75 -26.16
C GLY A 106 27.31 -9.27 -26.05
N GLU A 107 28.30 -9.94 -25.43
CA GLU A 107 28.28 -11.38 -25.21
C GLU A 107 27.21 -11.81 -24.20
N TYR A 108 26.76 -13.07 -24.30
CA TYR A 108 25.72 -13.63 -23.43
C TYR A 108 26.16 -13.55 -21.96
N GLY A 109 25.45 -12.77 -21.15
CA GLY A 109 25.80 -12.50 -19.74
C GLY A 109 26.41 -11.12 -19.48
N SER A 110 26.70 -10.32 -20.52
CA SER A 110 27.08 -8.91 -20.38
C SER A 110 25.91 -8.07 -19.83
N LEU A 111 26.21 -6.92 -19.21
CA LEU A 111 25.21 -6.02 -18.61
C LEU A 111 24.08 -5.63 -19.58
N LEU A 112 24.38 -5.58 -20.89
CA LEU A 112 23.48 -5.22 -21.98
C LEU A 112 22.93 -6.43 -22.77
N ASN A 113 23.28 -7.66 -22.38
CA ASN A 113 22.81 -8.91 -22.98
C ASN A 113 22.56 -9.98 -21.91
N ARG A 114 21.62 -9.69 -20.99
CA ARG A 114 21.27 -10.56 -19.85
C ARG A 114 19.77 -10.53 -19.57
N THR A 115 19.24 -11.67 -19.15
CA THR A 115 17.88 -11.79 -18.62
C THR A 115 17.80 -11.19 -17.22
N TYR A 116 17.07 -10.08 -17.07
CA TYR A 116 16.77 -9.53 -15.75
C TYR A 116 15.44 -10.11 -15.27
N MET A 117 15.46 -10.82 -14.14
CA MET A 117 14.25 -11.27 -13.48
C MET A 117 13.76 -10.18 -12.54
N PHE A 118 12.57 -9.66 -12.83
CA PHE A 118 11.92 -8.70 -11.95
C PHE A 118 10.76 -9.38 -11.21
N ASN A 119 10.68 -9.12 -9.91
CA ASN A 119 9.58 -9.57 -9.10
C ASN A 119 8.43 -8.54 -9.20
N LEU A 120 7.36 -8.91 -9.91
CA LEU A 120 6.20 -8.05 -10.14
C LEU A 120 5.53 -7.63 -8.84
N PHE A 121 5.52 -8.52 -7.85
CA PHE A 121 5.01 -8.24 -6.52
C PHE A 121 5.81 -7.13 -5.82
N VAL A 122 7.15 -7.15 -5.87
CA VAL A 122 7.99 -6.09 -5.28
C VAL A 122 7.73 -4.74 -5.95
N ILE A 123 7.61 -4.72 -7.28
CA ILE A 123 7.27 -3.49 -8.01
C ILE A 123 5.91 -2.97 -7.58
N GLY A 124 4.90 -3.85 -7.52
CA GLY A 124 3.56 -3.51 -7.03
C GLY A 124 3.61 -2.93 -5.62
N VAL A 125 4.33 -3.57 -4.70
CA VAL A 125 4.51 -3.10 -3.32
C VAL A 125 5.10 -1.69 -3.26
N LEU A 126 6.14 -1.41 -4.05
CA LEU A 126 6.74 -0.07 -4.09
C LEU A 126 5.77 0.98 -4.63
N ILE A 127 5.04 0.66 -5.70
CA ILE A 127 4.02 1.55 -6.29
C ILE A 127 2.91 1.83 -5.27
N GLY A 128 2.40 0.80 -4.60
CA GLY A 128 1.36 0.94 -3.59
C GLY A 128 1.78 1.80 -2.40
N ALA A 129 3.00 1.59 -1.90
CA ALA A 129 3.58 2.42 -0.85
C ALA A 129 3.72 3.88 -1.32
N GLY A 130 4.21 4.10 -2.54
CA GLY A 130 4.34 5.44 -3.13
C GLY A 130 3.00 6.17 -3.24
N ILE A 131 1.96 5.49 -3.74
CA ILE A 131 0.60 6.06 -3.85
C ILE A 131 0.07 6.48 -2.49
N LEU A 132 0.21 5.61 -1.48
CA LEU A 132 -0.24 5.94 -0.13
C LEU A 132 0.52 7.16 0.43
N TYR A 133 1.83 7.24 0.19
CA TYR A 133 2.64 8.39 0.62
C TYR A 133 2.21 9.70 -0.05
N VAL A 134 1.85 9.66 -1.34
CA VAL A 134 1.44 10.83 -2.13
C VAL A 134 -0.03 11.23 -1.87
N SER A 135 -0.89 10.28 -1.51
CA SER A 135 -2.34 10.50 -1.35
C SER A 135 -2.74 11.67 -0.41
N PRO A 136 -2.11 11.88 0.77
CA PRO A 136 -2.39 13.03 1.62
C PRO A 136 -2.14 14.37 0.92
N PHE A 137 -1.09 14.46 0.09
CA PHE A 137 -0.74 15.67 -0.65
C PHE A 137 -1.79 15.98 -1.72
N VAL A 138 -2.25 14.95 -2.45
CA VAL A 138 -3.36 15.07 -3.41
C VAL A 138 -4.64 15.53 -2.71
N SER A 139 -4.94 14.96 -1.54
CA SER A 139 -6.09 15.35 -0.74
C SER A 139 -6.03 16.81 -0.29
N ALA A 140 -4.86 17.27 0.16
CA ALA A 140 -4.62 18.66 0.54
C ALA A 140 -4.76 19.62 -0.65
N TRP A 141 -4.26 19.23 -1.82
CA TRP A 141 -4.40 20.02 -3.06
C TRP A 141 -5.86 20.16 -3.48
N ILE A 142 -6.65 19.09 -3.45
CA ILE A 142 -8.10 19.13 -3.74
C ILE A 142 -8.85 20.02 -2.73
N LYS A 143 -8.47 19.95 -1.45
CA LYS A 143 -9.05 20.82 -0.41
C LYS A 143 -8.78 22.30 -0.69
N LYS A 144 -7.59 22.65 -1.17
CA LYS A 144 -7.24 24.03 -1.57
C LYS A 144 -8.13 24.51 -2.72
N GLN A 145 -8.39 23.66 -3.70
CA GLN A 145 -9.27 23.99 -4.83
C GLN A 145 -10.74 24.14 -4.44
N ARG A 146 -11.22 23.39 -3.44
CA ARG A 146 -12.63 23.47 -2.96
C ARG A 146 -12.90 24.54 -1.90
N LYS A 147 -12.06 25.59 -1.82
CA LYS A 147 -12.20 26.68 -0.83
C LYS A 147 -12.35 26.15 0.61
N GLY A 148 -11.64 25.07 0.95
CA GLY A 148 -11.62 24.52 2.30
C GLY A 148 -12.80 23.62 2.70
N ARG A 149 -13.79 23.37 1.84
CA ARG A 149 -14.87 22.41 2.14
C ARG A 149 -14.31 20.99 2.21
N LEU A 150 -14.44 20.35 3.38
CA LEU A 150 -14.00 18.99 3.65
C LEU A 150 -15.15 18.02 3.38
N ILE A 151 -14.93 17.00 2.54
CA ILE A 151 -15.81 15.84 2.49
C ILE A 151 -15.40 14.89 3.62
N PRO A 152 -16.35 14.32 4.40
CA PRO A 152 -16.01 13.28 5.36
C PRO A 152 -15.24 12.14 4.68
N TYR A 153 -14.15 11.68 5.31
CA TYR A 153 -13.27 10.60 4.81
C TYR A 153 -12.55 10.86 3.47
N GLN A 154 -12.49 12.10 2.99
CA GLN A 154 -11.87 12.47 1.70
C GLN A 154 -10.50 11.84 1.47
N GLY A 155 -9.60 11.85 2.46
CA GLY A 155 -8.27 11.25 2.32
C GLY A 155 -8.33 9.76 1.98
N ILE A 156 -9.14 9.01 2.73
CA ILE A 156 -9.32 7.56 2.57
C ILE A 156 -9.92 7.24 1.21
N THR A 157 -10.97 7.97 0.82
CA THR A 157 -11.62 7.81 -0.48
C THR A 157 -10.64 8.05 -1.62
N ILE A 158 -9.85 9.11 -1.56
CA ILE A 158 -8.85 9.42 -2.58
C ILE A 158 -7.78 8.33 -2.64
N THR A 159 -7.28 7.86 -1.49
CA THR A 159 -6.29 6.78 -1.45
C THR A 159 -6.81 5.52 -2.13
N PHE A 160 -8.02 5.05 -1.77
CA PHE A 160 -8.57 3.83 -2.35
C PHE A 160 -8.89 3.99 -3.83
N ILE A 161 -9.39 5.15 -4.27
CA ILE A 161 -9.59 5.43 -5.69
C ILE A 161 -8.26 5.36 -6.45
N LEU A 162 -7.21 6.02 -5.95
CA LEU A 162 -5.89 5.98 -6.59
C LEU A 162 -5.32 4.57 -6.67
N LEU A 163 -5.38 3.81 -5.57
CA LEU A 163 -4.90 2.43 -5.54
C LEU A 163 -5.72 1.55 -6.50
N ALA A 164 -7.04 1.65 -6.49
CA ALA A 164 -7.90 0.87 -7.38
C ALA A 164 -7.67 1.22 -8.85
N SER A 165 -7.54 2.51 -9.19
CA SER A 165 -7.25 2.95 -10.55
C SER A 165 -5.89 2.43 -11.04
N VAL A 166 -4.84 2.52 -10.22
CA VAL A 166 -3.51 2.03 -10.60
C VAL A 166 -3.50 0.50 -10.70
N SER A 167 -4.12 -0.21 -9.75
CA SER A 167 -4.25 -1.66 -9.81
C SER A 167 -5.03 -2.11 -11.05
N PHE A 168 -6.07 -1.38 -11.45
CA PHE A 168 -6.82 -1.65 -12.68
C PHE A 168 -5.94 -1.43 -13.91
N LEU A 169 -5.21 -0.31 -14.00
CA LEU A 169 -4.28 -0.06 -15.12
C LEU A 169 -3.20 -1.14 -15.21
N ILE A 170 -2.65 -1.58 -14.09
CA ILE A 170 -1.66 -2.67 -14.05
C ILE A 170 -2.28 -4.00 -14.50
N GLN A 171 -3.51 -4.29 -14.09
CA GLN A 171 -4.20 -5.53 -14.43
C GLN A 171 -4.51 -5.66 -15.93
N PHE A 172 -4.84 -4.56 -16.61
CA PHE A 172 -5.19 -4.55 -18.03
C PHE A 172 -4.01 -4.20 -18.95
N GLY A 173 -2.97 -3.58 -18.41
CA GLY A 173 -1.79 -3.16 -19.19
C GLY A 173 -0.65 -4.17 -19.22
N LEU A 174 -0.72 -5.27 -18.45
CA LEU A 174 0.39 -6.19 -18.18
C LEU A 174 0.00 -7.65 -18.40
#